data_AF-A0A963BWZ2-F1
#
_entry.id   AF-A0A963BWZ2-F1
#
_cell.length_a   1.000
_cell.length_b   1.000
_cell.length_c   1.000
_cell.angle_alpha   90.00
_cell.angle_beta   90.00
_cell.angle_gamma   90.00
#
_symmetry.space_group_name_H-M   'P 1'
#
loop_
_entity.id
_entity.type
_entity.pdbx_description
1 polymer ?
#
loop_
_entity_poly.entity_id
_entity_poly.type
_entity_poly.pdbx_seq_one_letter_code
_entity_poly.pdbx_strand_id
1 'polypeptide(L)'
;MSKEYRGVSERGDFHEALQAAIATAKESLPSSLVGWELVSVRGENGGFIQVNSLEVLIRVTSPEIEASEVAYFEVIDSSNKPFIIMLVEAEKIAHARKVINGTEKSKVHVQGLIVKSAESYNPNWSFHLEPSSIGFFEFAIEVCDAAASLVEEDLDSVGGAFLPGNHWCPWSSKLVREVQE
;
A
#
# COMPACT_ATOMS: atom_id res chain seq x y z
N MET A 1 -12.24 -0.36 -5.82
CA MET A 1 -13.14 0.50 -6.62
C MET A 1 -13.59 -0.25 -7.88
N SER A 2 -14.77 0.04 -8.45
CA SER A 2 -15.26 -0.62 -9.68
C SER A 2 -15.33 0.34 -10.88
N LYS A 3 -14.98 -0.15 -12.07
CA LYS A 3 -15.13 0.57 -13.35
C LYS A 3 -15.79 -0.34 -14.38
N GLU A 4 -16.52 0.24 -15.31
CA GLU A 4 -17.19 -0.50 -16.38
C GLU A 4 -16.51 -0.23 -17.73
N TYR A 5 -16.31 -1.29 -18.52
CA TYR A 5 -15.67 -1.24 -19.83
C TYR A 5 -16.59 -1.87 -20.88
N ARG A 6 -16.67 -1.21 -22.02
CA ARG A 6 -17.55 -1.57 -23.13
C ARG A 6 -16.73 -2.12 -24.29
N GLY A 7 -17.15 -3.25 -24.84
CA GLY A 7 -16.63 -3.81 -26.09
C GLY A 7 -17.76 -4.05 -27.08
N VAL A 8 -17.47 -3.88 -28.36
CA VAL A 8 -18.45 -4.03 -29.44
C VAL A 8 -17.88 -4.96 -30.51
N SER A 9 -18.73 -5.84 -31.03
CA SER A 9 -18.47 -6.61 -32.23
C SER A 9 -19.48 -6.21 -33.30
N GLU A 10 -19.01 -5.70 -34.44
CA GLU A 10 -19.86 -5.34 -35.59
C GLU A 10 -20.56 -6.56 -36.21
N ARG A 11 -19.97 -7.76 -36.05
CA ARG A 11 -20.50 -9.02 -36.59
C ARG A 11 -21.36 -9.81 -35.61
N GLY A 12 -21.67 -9.22 -34.45
CA GLY A 12 -22.47 -9.91 -33.43
C GLY A 12 -21.77 -11.04 -32.69
N ASP A 13 -20.46 -11.14 -32.77
CA ASP A 13 -19.68 -12.16 -32.10
C ASP A 13 -19.40 -11.77 -30.64
N PHE A 14 -19.87 -12.60 -29.71
CA PHE A 14 -19.69 -12.39 -28.27
C PHE A 14 -18.23 -12.45 -27.85
N HIS A 15 -17.43 -13.35 -28.44
CA HIS A 15 -16.02 -13.47 -28.10
C HIS A 15 -15.26 -12.22 -28.53
N GLU A 16 -15.53 -11.71 -29.73
CA GLU A 16 -14.95 -10.47 -30.24
C GLU A 16 -15.32 -9.26 -29.35
N ALA A 17 -16.61 -9.10 -29.01
CA ALA A 17 -17.06 -8.02 -28.14
C ALA A 17 -16.45 -8.11 -26.73
N LEU A 18 -16.36 -9.32 -26.15
CA LEU A 18 -15.76 -9.54 -24.84
C LEU A 18 -14.25 -9.28 -24.85
N GLN A 19 -13.54 -9.74 -25.88
CA GLN A 19 -12.09 -9.47 -26.03
C GLN A 19 -11.82 -7.97 -26.16
N ALA A 20 -12.63 -7.24 -26.91
CA ALA A 20 -12.50 -5.78 -27.03
C ALA A 20 -12.69 -5.08 -25.67
N ALA A 21 -13.70 -5.50 -24.89
CA ALA A 21 -13.94 -4.96 -23.55
C ALA A 21 -12.77 -5.26 -22.59
N ILE A 22 -12.26 -6.49 -22.61
CA ILE A 22 -11.12 -6.93 -21.78
C ILE A 22 -9.83 -6.23 -22.18
N ALA A 23 -9.57 -6.05 -23.48
CA ALA A 23 -8.38 -5.36 -23.97
C ALA A 23 -8.34 -3.91 -23.47
N THR A 24 -9.47 -3.20 -23.63
CA THR A 24 -9.63 -1.82 -23.15
C THR A 24 -9.45 -1.73 -21.64
N ALA A 25 -10.04 -2.68 -20.90
CA ALA A 25 -9.83 -2.77 -19.46
C ALA A 25 -8.33 -2.92 -19.15
N LYS A 26 -7.64 -3.91 -19.73
CA LYS A 26 -6.22 -4.20 -19.47
C LYS A 26 -5.28 -3.02 -19.72
N GLU A 27 -5.54 -2.18 -20.72
CA GLU A 27 -4.74 -0.95 -20.96
C GLU A 27 -4.79 0.02 -19.77
N SER A 28 -5.88 0.00 -19.01
CA SER A 28 -6.13 0.91 -17.89
C SER A 28 -5.94 0.28 -16.51
N LEU A 29 -5.57 -1.01 -16.44
CA LEU A 29 -5.43 -1.73 -15.19
C LEU A 29 -3.98 -1.69 -14.67
N PRO A 30 -3.75 -1.23 -13.44
CA PRO A 30 -2.43 -1.16 -12.84
C PRO A 30 -1.95 -2.50 -12.26
N SER A 31 -2.84 -3.49 -12.07
CA SER A 31 -2.50 -4.77 -11.44
C SER A 31 -3.09 -5.97 -12.16
N SER A 32 -2.49 -7.15 -11.92
CA SER A 32 -2.94 -8.44 -12.43
C SER A 32 -4.07 -9.07 -11.60
N LEU A 33 -4.38 -8.51 -10.42
CA LEU A 33 -5.39 -9.01 -9.49
C LEU A 33 -6.66 -8.17 -9.61
N VAL A 34 -7.59 -8.64 -10.43
CA VAL A 34 -8.87 -7.98 -10.66
C VAL A 34 -10.02 -8.98 -10.70
N GLY A 35 -11.16 -8.60 -10.14
CA GLY A 35 -12.43 -9.29 -10.31
C GLY A 35 -13.11 -8.84 -11.59
N TRP A 36 -13.59 -9.80 -12.39
CA TRP A 36 -14.35 -9.54 -13.61
C TRP A 36 -15.81 -9.95 -13.40
N GLU A 37 -16.73 -9.06 -13.74
CA GLU A 37 -18.17 -9.33 -13.73
C GLU A 37 -18.74 -8.96 -15.10
N LEU A 38 -19.46 -9.89 -15.74
CA LEU A 38 -20.23 -9.60 -16.93
C LEU A 38 -21.52 -8.87 -16.51
N VAL A 39 -21.63 -7.58 -16.81
CA VAL A 39 -22.77 -6.75 -16.39
C VAL A 39 -23.93 -6.89 -17.35
N SER A 40 -23.66 -6.79 -18.66
CA SER A 40 -24.71 -6.97 -19.66
C SER A 40 -24.17 -7.34 -21.03
N VAL A 41 -25.03 -8.00 -21.80
CA VAL A 41 -24.84 -8.29 -23.23
C VAL A 41 -26.05 -7.73 -23.95
N ARG A 42 -25.85 -6.88 -24.95
CA ARG A 42 -26.92 -6.18 -25.67
C ARG A 42 -26.64 -6.20 -27.16
N GLY A 43 -27.65 -6.55 -27.95
CA GLY A 43 -27.56 -6.54 -29.40
C GLY A 43 -28.95 -6.70 -30.00
N GLU A 44 -29.08 -6.45 -31.29
CA GLU A 44 -30.31 -6.79 -32.00
C GLU A 44 -30.59 -8.30 -31.86
N ASN A 45 -31.84 -8.65 -31.56
CA ASN A 45 -32.23 -10.01 -31.22
C ASN A 45 -31.40 -10.63 -30.08
N GLY A 46 -30.88 -9.83 -29.15
CA GLY A 46 -30.08 -10.32 -28.01
C GLY A 46 -28.74 -10.96 -28.40
N GLY A 47 -28.25 -10.75 -29.63
CA GLY A 47 -27.03 -11.37 -30.11
C GLY A 47 -27.19 -12.82 -30.62
N PHE A 48 -28.41 -13.32 -30.76
CA PHE A 48 -28.66 -14.68 -31.29
C PHE A 48 -28.32 -14.83 -32.79
N ILE A 49 -28.11 -13.73 -33.50
CA ILE A 49 -27.76 -13.74 -34.92
C ILE A 49 -26.40 -13.03 -35.11
N GLN A 50 -25.40 -13.77 -35.56
CA GLN A 50 -24.02 -13.30 -35.81
C GLN A 50 -23.90 -12.45 -37.10
N VAL A 51 -24.76 -11.44 -37.24
CA VAL A 51 -24.75 -10.50 -38.37
C VAL A 51 -24.98 -9.05 -37.97
N ASN A 52 -25.40 -8.80 -36.72
CA ASN A 52 -25.72 -7.46 -36.21
C ASN A 52 -24.82 -7.11 -35.03
N SER A 53 -24.61 -5.82 -34.75
CA SER A 53 -23.71 -5.39 -33.68
C SER A 53 -24.10 -5.96 -32.31
N LEU A 54 -23.11 -6.45 -31.56
CA LEU A 54 -23.25 -6.91 -30.19
C LEU A 54 -22.34 -6.10 -29.27
N GLU A 55 -22.89 -5.62 -28.17
CA GLU A 55 -22.24 -4.88 -27.11
C GLU A 55 -22.12 -5.74 -25.87
N VAL A 56 -20.94 -5.72 -25.26
CA VAL A 56 -20.65 -6.35 -23.97
C VAL A 56 -20.17 -5.28 -23.02
N LEU A 57 -20.78 -5.24 -21.83
CA LEU A 57 -20.36 -4.40 -20.72
C LEU A 57 -19.82 -5.30 -19.60
N ILE A 58 -18.56 -5.07 -19.23
CA ILE A 58 -17.93 -5.75 -18.10
C ILE A 58 -17.66 -4.73 -16.99
N ARG A 59 -17.75 -5.17 -15.74
CA ARG A 59 -17.29 -4.43 -14.57
C ARG A 59 -16.00 -5.07 -14.08
N VAL A 60 -15.02 -4.23 -13.83
CA VAL A 60 -13.75 -4.63 -13.23
C VAL A 60 -13.66 -4.03 -11.85
N THR A 61 -13.44 -4.88 -10.86
CA THR A 61 -13.19 -4.50 -9.49
C THR A 61 -11.73 -4.78 -9.19
N SER A 62 -10.95 -3.74 -8.94
CA SER A 62 -9.57 -3.89 -8.45
C SER A 62 -9.51 -3.49 -6.97
N PRO A 63 -8.77 -4.24 -6.15
CA PRO A 63 -8.41 -3.78 -4.81
C PRO A 63 -7.45 -2.57 -4.84
N GLU A 64 -6.77 -2.31 -5.96
CA GLU A 64 -5.62 -1.38 -6.08
C GLU A 64 -5.83 -0.32 -7.17
N ILE A 65 -6.89 0.49 -7.07
CA ILE A 65 -6.81 1.86 -7.59
C ILE A 65 -6.98 2.79 -6.40
N GLU A 66 -5.98 2.78 -5.54
CA GLU A 66 -5.56 4.00 -4.87
C GLU A 66 -4.26 4.40 -5.55
N ALA A 67 -4.09 5.69 -5.89
CA ALA A 67 -2.77 6.21 -6.20
C ALA A 67 -1.81 5.75 -5.09
N SER A 68 -0.52 5.52 -5.37
CA SER A 68 0.44 5.28 -4.29
C SER A 68 0.50 6.55 -3.43
N GLU A 69 -0.39 6.63 -2.45
CA GLU A 69 -0.37 7.66 -1.45
C GLU A 69 0.93 7.41 -0.69
N VAL A 70 1.84 8.36 -0.80
CA VAL A 70 3.02 8.42 0.04
C VAL A 70 2.70 9.42 1.12
N ALA A 71 2.82 9.00 2.37
CA ALA A 71 2.62 9.88 3.51
C ALA A 71 3.75 9.70 4.51
N TYR A 72 4.17 10.81 5.09
CA TYR A 72 5.26 10.86 6.05
C TYR A 72 4.70 11.09 7.44
N PHE A 73 5.23 10.37 8.42
CA PHE A 73 4.77 10.47 9.79
C PHE A 73 5.94 10.66 10.74
N GLU A 74 5.77 11.60 11.66
CA GLU A 74 6.71 11.81 12.75
C GLU A 74 6.46 10.79 13.86
N VAL A 75 7.51 10.07 14.21
CA VAL A 75 7.60 9.13 15.32
C VAL A 75 8.55 9.71 16.36
N ILE A 76 8.15 9.68 17.62
CA ILE A 76 9.03 9.93 18.76
C ILE A 76 9.14 8.66 19.58
N ASP A 77 10.29 8.47 20.21
CA ASP A 77 10.53 7.39 21.17
C ASP A 77 11.13 7.97 22.47
N SER A 78 11.72 7.11 23.31
CA SER A 78 12.37 7.51 24.56
C SER A 78 13.52 8.52 24.38
N SER A 79 14.08 8.68 23.19
CA SER A 79 15.10 9.70 22.88
C SER A 79 14.52 11.11 22.73
N ASN A 80 13.20 11.25 22.58
CA ASN A 80 12.49 12.50 22.28
C ASN A 80 13.00 13.25 21.03
N LYS A 81 13.70 12.55 20.12
CA LYS A 81 14.10 13.10 18.83
C LYS A 81 13.12 12.63 17.74
N PRO A 82 12.73 13.51 16.81
CA PRO A 82 11.82 13.13 15.74
C PRO A 82 12.51 12.17 14.77
N PHE A 83 11.83 11.07 14.45
CA PHE A 83 12.18 10.10 13.42
C PHE A 83 11.04 10.05 12.41
N ILE A 84 11.32 10.25 11.13
CA ILE A 84 10.28 10.30 10.10
C ILE A 84 10.23 8.96 9.37
N ILE A 85 9.02 8.38 9.30
CA ILE A 85 8.74 7.18 8.51
C ILE A 85 7.96 7.53 7.24
N MET A 86 8.25 6.81 6.15
CA MET A 86 7.51 6.91 4.90
C MET A 86 6.59 5.69 4.77
N LEU A 87 5.28 5.90 4.66
CA LEU A 87 4.30 4.86 4.39
C LEU A 87 3.84 4.94 2.94
N VAL A 88 3.79 3.78 2.28
CA VAL A 88 3.45 3.64 0.84
C VAL A 88 2.22 2.77 0.58
N GLU A 89 1.64 2.20 1.64
CA GLU A 89 0.44 1.37 1.57
C GLU A 89 -0.74 2.11 2.20
N ALA A 90 -1.82 2.29 1.44
CA ALA A 90 -3.02 3.01 1.85
C ALA A 90 -3.59 2.53 3.19
N GLU A 91 -3.62 1.22 3.42
CA GLU A 91 -4.10 0.64 4.68
C GLU A 91 -3.24 1.08 5.88
N LYS A 92 -1.91 1.11 5.70
CA LYS A 92 -0.96 1.54 6.75
C LYS A 92 -1.06 3.04 7.00
N ILE A 93 -1.26 3.85 5.96
CA ILE A 93 -1.48 5.31 6.08
C ILE A 93 -2.78 5.59 6.84
N ALA A 94 -3.87 4.93 6.46
CA ALA A 94 -5.15 5.04 7.16
C ALA A 94 -5.03 4.58 8.63
N HIS A 95 -4.26 3.53 8.90
CA HIS A 95 -3.98 3.06 10.26
C HIS A 95 -3.20 4.10 11.07
N ALA A 96 -2.13 4.69 10.53
CA ALA A 96 -1.35 5.73 11.20
C ALA A 96 -2.22 6.94 11.56
N ARG A 97 -3.10 7.37 10.64
CA ARG A 97 -4.08 8.44 10.89
C ARG A 97 -5.06 8.10 12.02
N LYS A 98 -5.49 6.84 12.14
CA LYS A 98 -6.32 6.35 13.26
C LYS A 98 -5.58 6.34 14.59
N VAL A 99 -4.27 6.06 14.59
CA VAL A 99 -3.45 6.15 15.80
C VAL A 99 -3.35 7.60 16.26
N ILE A 100 -3.03 8.53 15.34
CA ILE A 100 -2.90 9.97 15.65
C ILE A 100 -4.22 10.57 16.17
N ASN A 101 -5.35 10.19 15.59
CA ASN A 101 -6.66 10.69 16.02
C ASN A 101 -7.23 9.96 17.26
N GLY A 102 -6.52 8.94 17.78
CA GLY A 102 -6.89 8.20 18.99
C GLY A 102 -8.01 7.16 18.83
N THR A 103 -8.43 6.84 17.61
CA THR A 103 -9.43 5.78 17.35
C THR A 103 -8.82 4.39 17.36
N GLU A 104 -7.55 4.24 16.97
CA GLU A 104 -6.77 3.02 17.18
C GLU A 104 -6.00 3.10 18.50
N LYS A 105 -6.06 2.04 19.31
CA LYS A 105 -5.48 2.00 20.67
C LYS A 105 -4.69 0.74 20.98
N SER A 106 -4.75 -0.26 20.10
CA SER A 106 -4.10 -1.55 20.29
C SER A 106 -2.77 -1.55 19.55
N LYS A 107 -2.81 -1.39 18.22
CA LYS A 107 -1.61 -1.41 17.38
C LYS A 107 -1.07 -0.01 17.15
N VAL A 108 -0.39 0.55 18.15
CA VAL A 108 0.05 1.95 18.14
C VAL A 108 1.57 2.13 17.96
N HIS A 109 2.35 1.07 18.19
CA HIS A 109 3.80 1.11 18.10
C HIS A 109 4.29 0.76 16.70
N VAL A 110 5.36 1.41 16.25
CA VAL A 110 5.94 1.26 14.91
C VAL A 110 7.02 0.20 14.93
N GLN A 111 7.05 -0.66 13.91
CA GLN A 111 8.16 -1.57 13.64
C GLN A 111 8.53 -1.57 12.16
N GLY A 112 9.71 -2.09 11.83
CA GLY A 112 10.14 -2.30 10.44
C GLY A 112 11.56 -2.87 10.34
N LEU A 113 12.06 -2.96 9.11
CA LEU A 113 13.44 -3.30 8.81
C LEU A 113 14.27 -2.03 8.62
N ILE A 114 15.41 -1.96 9.27
CA ILE A 114 16.38 -0.87 9.14
C ILE A 114 17.11 -0.99 7.80
N VAL A 115 17.20 0.13 7.10
CA VAL A 115 18.10 0.37 5.97
C VAL A 115 19.15 1.39 6.42
N LYS A 116 20.44 1.02 6.32
CA LYS A 116 21.58 1.83 6.76
C LYS A 116 21.94 2.91 5.73
N SER A 117 20.98 3.75 5.39
CA SER A 117 21.17 4.93 4.54
C SER A 117 20.30 6.08 5.01
N ALA A 118 20.81 7.29 4.87
CA ALA A 118 20.06 8.51 5.13
C ALA A 118 19.07 8.77 3.99
N GLU A 119 17.94 9.40 4.33
CA GLU A 119 16.91 9.83 3.38
C GLU A 119 16.57 11.31 3.60
N SER A 120 16.16 12.00 2.54
CA SER A 120 15.82 13.44 2.58
C SER A 120 14.76 13.78 3.61
N TYR A 121 13.74 12.92 3.73
CA TYR A 121 12.63 13.09 4.65
C TYR A 121 13.00 12.79 6.12
N ASN A 122 14.16 12.16 6.37
CA ASN A 122 14.62 11.79 7.71
C ASN A 122 16.07 12.27 7.99
N PRO A 123 16.36 13.57 7.83
CA PRO A 123 17.74 14.07 7.68
C PRO A 123 18.59 14.00 8.94
N ASN A 124 18.00 13.74 10.11
CA ASN A 124 18.71 13.68 11.39
C ASN A 124 19.33 12.31 11.67
N TRP A 125 19.13 11.33 10.78
CA TRP A 125 19.48 9.93 11.00
C TRP A 125 20.22 9.36 9.79
N SER A 126 21.20 8.50 10.05
CA SER A 126 21.95 7.80 9.01
C SER A 126 21.26 6.51 8.54
N PHE A 127 20.02 6.31 8.98
CA PHE A 127 19.18 5.17 8.65
C PHE A 127 17.71 5.55 8.51
N HIS A 128 16.95 4.68 7.85
CA HIS A 128 15.50 4.77 7.76
C HIS A 128 14.88 3.36 7.86
N LEU A 129 13.56 3.30 7.97
CA LEU A 129 12.83 2.04 7.85
C LEU A 129 12.45 1.77 6.39
N GLU A 130 12.69 0.56 5.90
CA GLU A 130 12.24 0.10 4.59
C GLU A 130 10.71 0.26 4.48
N PRO A 131 10.20 1.12 3.59
CA PRO A 131 8.78 1.53 3.57
C PRO A 131 7.79 0.36 3.50
N SER A 132 8.11 -0.65 2.69
CA SER A 132 7.28 -1.84 2.51
C SER A 132 7.25 -2.75 3.76
N SER A 133 8.27 -2.66 4.62
CA SER A 133 8.39 -3.46 5.85
C SER A 133 7.67 -2.87 7.06
N ILE A 134 7.29 -1.59 7.00
CA ILE A 134 6.76 -0.89 8.17
C ILE A 134 5.42 -1.48 8.59
N GLY A 135 5.23 -1.69 9.89
CA GLY A 135 3.97 -2.17 10.46
C GLY A 135 3.71 -1.60 11.85
N PHE A 136 2.51 -1.92 12.36
CA PHE A 136 2.07 -1.49 13.68
C PHE A 136 1.80 -2.68 14.59
N PHE A 137 2.24 -2.60 15.85
CA PHE A 137 2.11 -3.66 16.82
C PHE A 137 1.55 -3.20 18.16
N GLU A 138 0.93 -4.13 18.86
CA GLU A 138 0.50 -3.99 20.26
C GLU A 138 1.54 -4.61 21.20
N PHE A 139 2.11 -5.75 20.78
CA PHE A 139 3.15 -6.47 21.51
C PHE A 139 4.20 -7.03 20.53
N ALA A 140 5.47 -7.03 20.94
CA ALA A 140 6.58 -7.60 20.17
C ALA A 140 7.48 -8.46 21.09
N ILE A 141 8.42 -9.21 20.53
CA ILE A 141 9.45 -9.90 21.33
C ILE A 141 10.61 -8.93 21.56
N GLU A 142 11.13 -8.84 22.79
CA GLU A 142 12.01 -7.76 23.27
C GLU A 142 13.33 -7.54 22.48
N VAL A 143 13.74 -8.48 21.64
CA VAL A 143 15.08 -8.46 20.99
C VAL A 143 15.20 -7.35 19.91
N CYS A 144 14.09 -6.75 19.49
CA CYS A 144 14.09 -5.63 18.52
C CYS A 144 13.87 -4.24 19.15
N ASP A 145 13.81 -4.12 20.47
CA ASP A 145 13.59 -2.84 21.16
C ASP A 145 14.90 -2.07 21.36
N ALA A 146 14.97 -0.86 20.80
CA ALA A 146 16.05 0.09 21.03
C ALA A 146 15.55 1.50 20.72
N ALA A 147 16.08 2.50 21.43
CA ALA A 147 15.86 3.91 21.06
C ALA A 147 16.59 4.23 19.75
N ALA A 148 16.02 5.07 18.89
CA ALA A 148 16.60 5.51 17.64
C ALA A 148 18.00 6.09 17.83
N SER A 149 18.25 6.82 18.92
CA SER A 149 19.59 7.33 19.27
C SER A 149 20.62 6.23 19.49
N LEU A 150 20.22 5.12 20.12
CA LEU A 150 21.11 3.97 20.31
C LEU A 150 21.35 3.25 18.98
N VAL A 151 20.33 3.17 18.12
CA VAL A 151 20.47 2.63 16.77
C VAL A 151 21.45 3.44 15.94
N GLU A 152 21.41 4.77 16.01
CA GLU A 152 22.36 5.66 15.33
C GLU A 152 23.79 5.49 15.87
N GLU A 153 23.94 5.39 17.18
CA GLU A 153 25.26 5.23 17.83
C GLU A 153 25.93 3.89 17.50
N ASP A 154 25.15 2.81 17.35
CA ASP A 154 25.65 1.44 17.07
C ASP A 154 25.13 0.89 15.73
N LEU A 155 24.98 1.76 14.73
CA LEU A 155 24.37 1.41 13.43
C LEU A 155 25.15 0.30 12.71
N ASP A 156 26.48 0.26 12.89
CA ASP A 156 27.34 -0.76 12.29
C ASP A 156 27.01 -2.17 12.78
N SER A 157 26.61 -2.32 14.06
CA SER A 157 26.28 -3.61 14.67
C SER A 157 24.86 -4.10 14.36
N VAL A 158 23.99 -3.23 13.84
CA VAL A 158 22.61 -3.56 13.44
C VAL A 158 22.60 -4.71 12.43
N GLY A 159 21.71 -5.69 12.63
CA GLY A 159 21.60 -6.90 11.80
C GLY A 159 22.43 -8.08 12.30
N GLY A 160 23.39 -7.83 13.18
CA GLY A 160 24.22 -8.84 13.83
C GLY A 160 23.72 -9.16 15.23
N ALA A 161 24.57 -8.95 16.24
CA ALA A 161 24.22 -9.16 17.65
C ALA A 161 23.26 -8.08 18.18
N PHE A 162 23.32 -6.88 17.61
CA PHE A 162 22.40 -5.79 17.89
C PHE A 162 21.33 -5.75 16.80
N LEU A 163 20.05 -5.75 17.20
CA LEU A 163 18.88 -5.84 16.30
C LEU A 163 19.03 -6.89 15.18
N PRO A 164 19.07 -8.20 15.53
CA PRO A 164 19.26 -9.28 14.56
C PRO A 164 18.25 -9.22 13.41
N GLY A 165 18.75 -9.40 12.18
CA GLY A 165 17.91 -9.36 10.98
C GLY A 165 17.43 -7.95 10.59
N ASN A 166 18.06 -6.89 11.13
CA ASN A 166 17.72 -5.48 10.92
C ASN A 166 16.31 -5.13 11.43
N HIS A 167 15.69 -5.97 12.25
CA HIS A 167 14.34 -5.73 12.73
C HIS A 167 14.37 -4.77 13.92
N TRP A 168 13.59 -3.70 13.82
CA TRP A 168 13.48 -2.66 14.83
C TRP A 168 12.01 -2.48 15.23
N CYS A 169 11.74 -2.51 16.53
CA CYS A 169 10.41 -2.40 17.11
C CYS A 169 10.45 -1.52 18.38
N PRO A 170 10.73 -0.22 18.28
CA PRO A 170 10.83 0.67 19.44
C PRO A 170 9.54 0.66 20.26
N TRP A 171 9.54 0.07 21.45
CA TRP A 171 8.34 -0.05 22.30
C TRP A 171 7.85 1.29 22.81
N SER A 172 8.76 2.24 22.95
CA SER A 172 8.43 3.61 23.35
C SER A 172 7.94 4.47 22.18
N SER A 173 7.84 3.92 20.96
CA SER A 173 7.42 4.67 19.78
C SER A 173 5.99 5.17 19.89
N LYS A 174 5.81 6.41 19.43
CA LYS A 174 4.53 7.11 19.32
C LYS A 174 4.48 7.88 18.01
N LEU A 175 3.43 7.65 17.24
CA LEU A 175 3.07 8.53 16.13
C LEU A 175 2.55 9.86 16.68
N VAL A 176 3.14 10.96 16.24
CA VAL A 176 2.78 12.31 16.71
C VAL A 176 1.88 13.02 15.72
N ARG A 177 2.28 13.02 14.44
CA ARG A 177 1.60 13.77 13.38
C ARG A 177 2.02 13.28 12.00
N GLU A 178 1.17 13.57 11.01
CA GLU A 178 1.51 13.51 9.60
C GLU A 178 2.30 14.78 9.22
N VAL A 179 3.32 14.64 8.37
CA VAL A 179 4.21 15.72 7.94
C VAL A 179 4.31 15.78 6.41
N GLN A 180 4.73 16.93 5.90
CA GLN A 180 5.14 17.07 4.50
C GLN A 180 6.64 16.77 4.39
N GLU A 181 7.07 16.27 3.23
CA GLU A 181 8.50 16.11 2.90
C GLU A 181 9.24 17.46 2.86
#